data_AF-A0A127T5C5-F1
#
_entry.id   AF-A0A127T5C5-F1
#
_cell.length_a   1.000
_cell.length_b   1.000
_cell.length_c   1.000
_cell.angle_alpha   90.00
_cell.angle_beta   90.00
_cell.angle_gamma   90.00
#
_symmetry.space_group_name_H-M   'P 1'
#
loop_
_entity.id
_entity.type
_entity.pdbx_description
1 polymer ?
#
loop_
_entity_poly.entity_id
_entity_poly.type
_entity_poly.pdbx_seq_one_letter_code
_entity_poly.pdbx_strand_id
1 'polypeptide(L)' 'MRIGMRLLLGYFLLVAVAAWFVLAIFVKEVKPGVRRATEGTLIDTATLLAELARPDLLSGDPTHGQLA' A
#
# COMPACT_ATOMS: atom_id res chain seq x y z
N MET A 1 26.08 -29.64 30.85
CA MET A 1 25.62 -28.41 30.14
C MET A 1 24.90 -28.75 28.83
N ARG A 2 23.83 -29.55 28.86
CA ARG A 2 23.07 -29.96 27.63
C ARG A 2 21.57 -29.67 27.71
N ILE A 3 21.01 -29.58 28.92
CA ILE A 3 19.58 -29.32 29.14
C ILE A 3 19.23 -27.87 28.78
N GLY A 4 20.05 -26.89 29.21
CA GLY A 4 19.80 -25.48 28.94
C GLY A 4 19.81 -25.14 27.45
N MET A 5 20.78 -25.68 26.69
CA MET A 5 20.87 -25.47 25.24
C MET A 5 19.66 -26.03 24.49
N ARG A 6 19.14 -27.20 24.89
CA ARG A 6 17.95 -27.82 24.28
C ARG A 6 16.68 -27.03 24.58
N LEU A 7 16.55 -26.51 25.81
CA LEU A 7 15.42 -25.64 26.18
C LEU A 7 15.44 -24.34 25.40
N LEU A 8 16.61 -23.71 25.28
CA LEU A 8 16.79 -22.46 24.54
C LEU A 8 16.45 -22.66 23.06
N LEU A 9 16.87 -23.78 22.48
CA LEU A 9 16.56 -24.11 21.08
C LEU A 9 15.06 -24.35 20.85
N GLY A 10 14.38 -25.03 21.77
CA GLY A 10 12.93 -25.24 21.69
C GLY A 10 12.14 -23.94 21.83
N TYR A 11 12.53 -23.08 22.78
CA TYR A 11 11.93 -21.75 22.95
C TYR A 11 12.18 -20.86 21.73
N PHE A 12 13.41 -20.85 21.21
CA PHE A 12 13.77 -20.09 20.02
C PHE A 12 12.94 -20.51 18.80
N LEU A 13 12.73 -21.81 18.61
CA LEU A 13 11.86 -22.32 17.54
C LEU A 13 10.43 -21.80 17.66
N LEU A 14 9.85 -21.82 18.87
CA LEU A 14 8.51 -21.27 19.10
C LEU A 14 8.43 -19.78 18.76
N VAL A 15 9.41 -19.00 19.23
CA VAL A 15 9.47 -17.56 18.94
C VAL A 15 9.67 -17.29 17.46
N ALA A 16 10.52 -18.06 16.78
CA ALA A 16 10.75 -17.91 15.34
C ALA A 16 9.49 -18.18 14.53
N VAL A 17 8.74 -19.24 14.88
CA VAL A 17 7.44 -19.54 14.25
C VAL A 17 6.43 -18.42 14.51
N ALA A 18 6.34 -17.94 15.76
CA ALA A 18 5.45 -16.83 16.10
C ALA A 18 5.79 -15.55 15.32
N ALA A 19 7.07 -15.18 15.24
CA ALA A 19 7.55 -14.03 14.47
C ALA A 19 7.24 -14.17 12.98
N TRP A 20 7.43 -15.38 12.43
CA TRP A 20 7.05 -15.69 11.04
C TRP A 20 5.55 -15.48 10.81
N PHE A 21 4.70 -15.97 11.70
CA PHE A 21 3.25 -15.79 11.60
C PHE A 21 2.85 -14.31 11.67
N VAL A 22 3.42 -13.55 12.60
CA VAL A 22 3.16 -12.10 12.71
C VAL A 22 3.51 -11.40 11.40
N LEU A 23 4.70 -11.66 10.84
CA LEU A 23 5.13 -11.06 9.58
C LEU A 23 4.21 -11.48 8.41
N ALA A 24 3.87 -12.77 8.33
CA ALA A 24 3.02 -13.31 7.28
C ALA A 24 1.59 -12.72 7.31
N ILE A 25 1.01 -12.53 8.50
CA ILE A 25 -0.30 -11.89 8.67
C ILE A 25 -0.21 -10.41 8.28
N PHE A 26 0.82 -9.69 8.74
CA PHE A 26 1.02 -8.28 8.39
C PHE A 26 1.11 -8.08 6.88
N VAL A 27 1.90 -8.88 6.16
CA VAL A 27 2.04 -8.75 4.70
C VAL A 27 0.72 -8.98 3.97
N LYS A 28 -0.11 -9.91 4.47
CA LYS A 28 -1.46 -10.14 3.90
C LYS A 28 -2.39 -8.95 4.08
N GLU A 29 -2.24 -8.19 5.15
CA GLU A 29 -3.04 -6.98 5.40
C GLU A 29 -2.47 -5.73 4.72
N VAL A 30 -1.14 -5.63 4.59
CA VAL A 30 -0.48 -4.49 3.94
C VAL A 30 -0.74 -4.45 2.43
N LYS A 31 -0.69 -5.60 1.73
CA LYS A 31 -0.97 -5.66 0.28
C LYS A 31 -2.32 -5.03 -0.13
N PRO A 32 -3.46 -5.43 0.46
CA PRO A 32 -4.74 -4.81 0.15
C PRO A 32 -4.78 -3.34 0.59
N GLY A 33 -4.12 -2.97 1.70
CA GLY A 33 -4.01 -1.58 2.14
C GLY A 33 -3.32 -0.68 1.10
N VAL A 34 -2.13 -1.09 0.62
CA VAL A 34 -1.36 -0.35 -0.39
C VAL A 34 -2.13 -0.24 -1.70
N ARG A 35 -2.78 -1.33 -2.12
CA ARG A 35 -3.58 -1.34 -3.34
C ARG A 35 -4.73 -0.32 -3.25
N ARG A 36 -5.51 -0.32 -2.16
CA ARG A 36 -6.61 0.63 -1.97
C ARG A 36 -6.12 2.08 -1.90
N ALA A 37 -4.99 2.32 -1.23
CA ALA A 37 -4.38 3.65 -1.17
C ALA A 37 -3.96 4.12 -2.57
N THR A 38 -3.34 3.25 -3.36
CA THR A 38 -2.91 3.58 -4.74
C THR A 38 -4.11 3.81 -5.66
N GLU A 39 -5.14 2.95 -5.59
CA GLU A 39 -6.39 3.11 -6.33
C GLU A 39 -7.08 4.43 -5.95
N GLY A 40 -7.12 4.77 -4.65
CA GLY A 40 -7.66 6.05 -4.17
C GLY A 40 -6.89 7.26 -4.69
N THR A 41 -5.56 7.28 -4.56
CA THR A 41 -4.74 8.38 -5.07
C THR A 41 -4.88 8.56 -6.58
N LEU A 42 -5.02 7.48 -7.35
CA LEU A 42 -5.22 7.56 -8.79
C LEU A 42 -6.57 8.17 -9.14
N ILE A 43 -7.64 7.80 -8.43
CA ILE A 43 -8.98 8.37 -8.59
C ILE A 43 -8.99 9.84 -8.22
N ASP A 44 -8.36 10.21 -7.10
CA ASP A 44 -8.26 11.60 -6.65
C ASP A 44 -7.52 12.45 -7.69
N THR A 45 -6.40 11.95 -8.21
CA THR A 45 -5.63 12.62 -9.26
C THR A 45 -6.45 12.78 -10.54
N ALA A 46 -7.16 11.73 -10.98
CA ALA A 46 -8.03 11.80 -12.16
C ALA A 46 -9.17 12.82 -11.98
N THR A 47 -9.74 12.90 -10.78
CA THR A 47 -10.80 13.84 -10.44
C THR A 47 -10.27 15.28 -10.48
N LEU A 48 -9.11 15.53 -9.88
CA LEU A 48 -8.47 16.85 -9.92
C LEU A 48 -8.08 17.26 -11.35
N LEU A 49 -7.55 16.34 -12.15
CA LEU A 49 -7.27 16.59 -13.57
C LEU A 49 -8.55 16.88 -14.36
N ALA A 50 -9.64 16.19 -14.07
CA ALA A 50 -10.93 16.44 -14.72
C ALA A 50 -11.50 17.81 -14.34
N GLU A 51 -11.39 18.23 -13.07
CA GLU A 51 -11.77 19.57 -12.64
C GLU A 51 -10.93 20.66 -13.32
N LEU A 52 -9.62 20.43 -13.46
CA LEU A 52 -8.72 21.35 -14.14
C LEU A 52 -9.00 21.43 -15.66
N ALA A 53 -9.36 20.31 -16.30
CA ALA A 53 -9.71 20.25 -17.72
C ALA A 53 -11.08 20.82 -18.07
N ARG A 54 -12.02 20.79 -17.11
CA ARG A 54 -13.40 21.21 -17.31
C ARG A 54 -13.57 22.61 -17.93
N PRO A 55 -12.89 23.68 -17.47
CA PRO A 55 -13.03 25.01 -18.07
C PRO A 55 -12.57 25.05 -19.54
N ASP A 56 -11.47 24.36 -19.86
CA ASP A 56 -10.90 24.31 -21.22
C ASP A 56 -11.78 23.52 -22.20
N LEU A 57 -12.46 22.48 -21.70
CA LEU A 57 -13.44 21.71 -22.49
C LEU A 57 -14.74 22.49 -22.72
N LEU A 58 -15.18 23.28 -21.73
CA LEU A 58 -16.41 24.09 -21.84
C LEU A 58 -16.22 25.34 -22.69
N SER A 59 -15.01 25.89 -22.77
CA SER A 59 -14.67 27.02 -23.64
C SER A 59 -14.57 26.63 -25.12
N GLY A 60 -14.49 25.34 -25.43
CA GLY A 60 -14.43 24.81 -26.80
C GLY A 60 -13.05 24.93 -27.48
N ASP A 61 -12.02 25.40 -26.76
CA ASP A 61 -10.63 25.47 -27.23
C ASP A 61 -9.67 24.78 -26.24
N PRO A 62 -9.66 23.45 -26.20
CA PRO A 62 -8.75 22.68 -25.34
C PRO A 62 -7.27 22.80 -25.75
N THR A 63 -6.97 23.41 -26.91
CA THR A 63 -5.60 23.59 -27.42
C THR A 63 -4.93 24.89 -26.98
N HIS A 64 -5.69 25.86 -26.45
CA HIS A 64 -5.17 27.11 -25.88
C HIS A 64 -5.62 27.33 -24.42
N GLY A 65 -6.06 26.26 -23.76
CA GLY A 65 -6.54 26.26 -22.37
C GLY A 65 -5.42 26.22 -21.33
N GLN A 66 -5.78 26.23 -20.04
CA GLN A 66 -4.81 26.11 -18.93
C GLN A 66 -4.02 24.80 -18.92
N LEU A 67 -4.47 23.78 -19.66
CA LEU A 67 -3.81 22.50 -19.83
C LEU A 67 -2.89 22.36 -21.07
N ALA A 68 -2.86 23.34 -21.98
CA ALA A 68 -2.02 23.34 -23.18
C ALA A 68 -0.58 23.74 -22.88
#